data_AF-A0A4S8KIG1-F1
#
_entry.id   AF-A0A4S8KIG1-F1
#
_cell.length_a   1.000
_cell.length_b   1.000
_cell.length_c   1.000
_cell.angle_alpha   90.00
_cell.angle_beta   90.00
_cell.angle_gamma   90.00
#
_symmetry.space_group_name_H-M   'P 1'
#
loop_
_entity.id
_entity.type
_entity.pdbx_description
1 polymer ?
#
loop_
_entity_poly.entity_id
_entity_poly.type
_entity_poly.pdbx_seq_one_letter_code
_entity_poly.pdbx_strand_id
1 'polypeptide(L)'
;DKKRKGSDTRCEKSSKRPKSTTSTNASDSDDDLSTDATAATDKTAAEALTEDPDEEEEEITEGEKRFWAARAGKNNYAKGRKKSKETADLRLFFDRDAIKIEGVEKPGVICKLCLADGHLKKNSFFTGNGTSQRRHLERAHPEKYVKICAEHNIEPKIKKVPEAPGVDGQQSITAFTVVQPGPMPSFSLEGLLEYIMELFVDSDQAMLLIDRPSFRRLIFYLRPKLTERDLPHRMTLTKAIKEKHESLIERDIDMIKGIISLISMTFDGWSKKRRKAF
;
A
#
# COMPACT_ATOMS: atom_id res chain seq x y z
N ASP A 1 56.82 -33.61 24.15
CA ASP A 1 55.98 -34.60 24.85
C ASP A 1 55.28 -34.06 26.08
N LYS A 2 53.96 -33.91 26.02
CA LYS A 2 53.08 -33.90 27.20
C LYS A 2 51.65 -34.24 26.78
N LYS A 3 51.34 -35.54 26.91
CA LYS A 3 50.02 -36.17 26.76
C LYS A 3 48.96 -35.41 27.57
N ARG A 4 47.89 -34.92 26.93
CA ARG A 4 46.62 -34.62 27.60
C ARG A 4 45.59 -35.67 27.19
N LYS A 5 45.12 -36.39 28.20
CA LYS A 5 44.12 -37.46 28.16
C LYS A 5 42.75 -36.88 27.81
N GLY A 6 42.02 -37.59 26.96
CA GLY A 6 40.60 -37.38 26.71
C GLY A 6 39.74 -37.85 27.88
N SER A 7 38.55 -37.27 27.95
CA SER A 7 37.45 -37.74 28.78
C SER A 7 36.20 -37.78 27.91
N ASP A 8 35.88 -38.98 27.43
CA ASP A 8 34.60 -39.33 26.83
C ASP A 8 33.53 -39.37 27.92
N THR A 9 32.50 -38.52 27.80
CA THR A 9 31.26 -38.65 28.57
C THR A 9 30.17 -39.22 27.67
N ARG A 10 30.06 -40.54 27.73
CA ARG A 10 28.96 -41.37 27.23
C ARG A 10 27.66 -41.00 27.96
N CYS A 11 26.68 -40.44 27.25
CA CYS A 11 25.33 -40.22 27.77
C CYS A 11 24.41 -41.35 27.30
N GLU A 12 24.27 -42.39 28.11
CA GLU A 12 23.19 -43.37 27.99
C GLU A 12 21.93 -42.78 28.64
N LYS A 13 20.89 -42.50 27.86
CA LYS A 13 19.52 -42.36 28.38
C LYS A 13 18.57 -43.28 27.65
N SER A 14 18.24 -44.32 28.39
CA SER A 14 17.24 -45.34 28.19
C SER A 14 15.84 -44.80 27.92
N SER A 15 15.20 -45.39 26.92
CA SER A 15 13.90 -46.07 27.01
C SER A 15 12.79 -45.40 27.83
N LYS A 16 11.75 -44.93 27.13
CA LYS A 16 10.35 -45.34 27.37
C LYS A 16 9.45 -44.89 26.22
N ARG A 17 8.97 -45.88 25.48
CA ARG A 17 8.01 -45.78 24.37
C ARG A 17 6.59 -45.86 24.97
N PRO A 18 5.72 -44.84 24.83
CA PRO A 18 4.32 -45.00 25.22
C PRO A 18 3.57 -45.80 24.15
N LYS A 19 2.74 -46.73 24.65
CA LYS A 19 1.95 -47.69 23.90
C LYS A 19 0.84 -47.01 23.09
N SER A 20 0.64 -47.56 21.89
CA SER A 20 -0.51 -47.36 21.02
C SER A 20 -1.82 -47.73 21.71
N THR A 21 -2.80 -46.83 21.68
CA THR A 21 -4.21 -47.17 21.89
C THR A 21 -4.91 -47.06 20.55
N THR A 22 -5.14 -48.22 19.95
CA THR A 22 -6.02 -48.45 18.81
C THR A 22 -7.45 -48.19 19.24
N SER A 23 -8.10 -47.16 18.71
CA SER A 23 -9.56 -46.99 18.81
C SER A 23 -10.17 -47.27 17.44
N THR A 24 -10.65 -48.50 17.29
CA THR A 24 -11.60 -48.93 16.27
C THR A 24 -12.92 -48.20 16.47
N ASN A 25 -13.24 -47.26 15.58
CA ASN A 25 -14.61 -46.81 15.38
C ASN A 25 -15.12 -47.45 14.09
N ALA A 26 -16.04 -48.39 14.26
CA ALA A 26 -16.93 -48.82 13.21
C ALA A 26 -17.95 -47.70 12.96
N SER A 27 -18.12 -47.31 11.71
CA SER A 27 -19.26 -46.51 11.25
C SER A 27 -19.76 -47.12 9.95
N ASP A 28 -20.69 -48.05 10.12
CA ASP A 28 -21.74 -48.38 9.16
C ASP A 28 -22.51 -47.10 8.82
N SER A 29 -22.60 -46.77 7.54
CA SER A 29 -23.69 -45.96 6.96
C SER A 29 -23.71 -46.22 5.45
N ASP A 30 -24.47 -47.24 5.05
CA ASP A 30 -25.00 -47.36 3.70
C ASP A 30 -26.01 -46.22 3.49
N ASP A 31 -25.73 -45.30 2.58
CA ASP A 31 -26.76 -44.44 1.99
C ASP A 31 -26.56 -44.39 0.48
N ASP A 32 -27.31 -45.27 -0.14
CA ASP A 32 -27.50 -45.49 -1.57
C ASP A 32 -28.59 -44.52 -2.04
N LEU A 33 -28.21 -43.46 -2.75
CA LEU A 33 -29.15 -42.61 -3.49
C LEU A 33 -28.62 -42.32 -4.90
N SER A 34 -28.91 -43.29 -5.75
CA SER A 34 -29.16 -43.09 -7.18
C SER A 34 -30.44 -42.27 -7.37
N THR A 35 -30.37 -41.10 -8.00
CA THR A 35 -31.41 -40.65 -8.93
C THR A 35 -30.85 -39.93 -10.14
N ASP A 36 -31.40 -40.38 -11.24
CA ASP A 36 -31.14 -40.09 -12.63
C ASP A 36 -31.67 -38.73 -13.12
N ALA A 37 -31.17 -38.38 -14.31
CA ALA A 37 -31.92 -37.81 -15.42
C ALA A 37 -32.34 -36.32 -15.48
N THR A 38 -31.85 -35.73 -16.58
CA THR A 38 -32.57 -34.88 -17.55
C THR A 38 -32.98 -33.47 -17.17
N ALA A 39 -32.51 -32.48 -17.92
CA ALA A 39 -33.24 -31.99 -19.10
C ALA A 39 -32.52 -30.78 -19.70
N ALA A 40 -32.39 -30.81 -21.03
CA ALA A 40 -32.05 -29.68 -21.85
C ALA A 40 -33.21 -28.68 -21.91
N THR A 41 -32.89 -27.39 -21.97
CA THR A 41 -33.72 -26.39 -22.66
C THR A 41 -32.82 -25.27 -23.20
N ASP A 42 -32.61 -25.33 -24.51
CA ASP A 42 -32.51 -24.16 -25.38
C ASP A 42 -33.66 -23.18 -25.09
N LYS A 43 -33.38 -21.87 -25.07
CA LYS A 43 -34.18 -20.86 -25.78
C LYS A 43 -33.71 -19.40 -25.59
N THR A 44 -33.42 -18.76 -26.72
CA THR A 44 -33.84 -17.41 -27.17
C THR A 44 -33.55 -16.21 -26.26
N ALA A 45 -32.72 -15.25 -26.67
CA ALA A 45 -32.97 -14.17 -27.64
C ALA A 45 -33.75 -12.97 -27.06
N ALA A 46 -33.28 -11.77 -27.46
CA ALA A 46 -33.84 -10.44 -27.17
C ALA A 46 -33.70 -10.02 -25.68
N GLU A 47 -33.45 -8.77 -25.31
CA GLU A 47 -33.73 -7.51 -25.97
C GLU A 47 -32.91 -6.42 -25.28
N ALA A 48 -32.48 -5.43 -26.05
CA ALA A 48 -31.82 -4.24 -25.55
C ALA A 48 -32.81 -3.38 -24.75
N LEU A 49 -32.51 -3.11 -23.48
CA LEU A 49 -33.14 -2.07 -22.69
C LEU A 49 -32.03 -1.15 -22.18
N THR A 50 -31.69 -0.15 -22.99
CA THR A 50 -31.00 1.06 -22.51
C THR A 50 -32.05 1.91 -21.82
N GLU A 51 -32.28 1.66 -20.54
CA GLU A 51 -32.95 2.62 -19.67
C GLU A 51 -31.93 3.72 -19.37
N ASP A 52 -32.19 4.91 -19.92
CA ASP A 52 -31.52 6.12 -19.49
C ASP A 52 -31.71 6.25 -17.97
N PRO A 53 -30.64 6.34 -17.16
CA PRO A 53 -30.78 6.55 -15.74
C PRO A 53 -31.42 7.93 -15.56
N ASP A 54 -32.67 7.93 -15.13
CA ASP A 54 -33.37 9.11 -14.63
C ASP A 54 -32.41 9.89 -13.73
N GLU A 55 -32.02 11.07 -14.20
CA GLU A 55 -31.27 12.05 -13.44
C GLU A 55 -32.16 12.49 -12.28
N GLU A 56 -32.16 11.71 -11.20
CA GLU A 56 -32.71 12.13 -9.91
C GLU A 56 -31.93 13.38 -9.50
N GLU A 57 -32.51 14.55 -9.78
CA GLU A 57 -32.06 15.83 -9.29
C GLU A 57 -32.05 15.75 -7.76
N GLU A 58 -30.90 15.39 -7.18
CA GLU A 58 -30.73 15.33 -5.74
C GLU A 58 -31.06 16.70 -5.16
N GLU A 59 -32.23 16.77 -4.53
CA GLU A 59 -32.77 17.99 -3.95
C GLU A 59 -31.83 18.47 -2.84
N ILE A 60 -30.97 19.43 -3.19
CA ILE A 60 -29.98 20.02 -2.28
C ILE A 60 -30.72 20.46 -1.01
N THR A 61 -30.39 19.77 0.08
CA THR A 61 -31.08 19.94 1.35
C THR A 61 -30.97 21.39 1.84
N GLU A 62 -31.97 21.87 2.58
CA GLU A 62 -31.97 23.24 3.12
C GLU A 62 -30.72 23.54 3.97
N GLY A 63 -30.13 22.51 4.58
CA GLY A 63 -28.84 22.59 5.29
C GLY A 63 -27.66 22.92 4.38
N GLU A 64 -27.56 22.31 3.19
CA GLU A 64 -26.53 22.62 2.21
C GLU A 64 -26.71 24.02 1.61
N LYS A 65 -27.95 24.43 1.33
CA LYS A 65 -28.24 25.80 0.88
C LYS A 65 -27.78 26.85 1.89
N ARG A 66 -28.02 26.63 3.20
CA ARG A 66 -27.52 27.51 4.28
C ARG A 66 -26.00 27.48 4.39
N PHE A 67 -25.36 26.32 4.22
CA PHE A 67 -23.91 26.18 4.26
C PHE A 67 -23.21 26.97 3.14
N TRP A 68 -23.71 26.88 1.90
CA TRP A 68 -23.14 27.61 0.76
C TRP A 68 -23.42 29.12 0.82
N ALA A 69 -24.62 29.54 1.26
CA ALA A 69 -24.94 30.95 1.46
C ALA A 69 -24.06 31.63 2.53
N ALA A 70 -23.76 30.94 3.64
CA ALA A 70 -22.86 31.43 4.69
C ALA A 70 -21.40 31.58 4.21
N ARG A 71 -21.03 30.87 3.15
CA ARG A 71 -19.69 30.91 2.55
C ARG A 71 -19.56 32.00 1.49
N ALA A 72 -20.61 32.27 0.72
CA ALA A 72 -20.65 33.32 -0.30
C ALA A 72 -20.52 34.75 0.28
N GLY A 73 -21.05 35.00 1.49
CA GLY A 73 -20.96 36.31 2.17
C GLY A 73 -19.59 36.69 2.73
N LYS A 74 -18.58 35.81 2.66
CA LYS A 74 -17.21 36.05 3.18
C LYS A 74 -16.18 36.43 2.12
N ASN A 75 -16.63 36.88 0.95
CA ASN A 75 -15.75 37.53 -0.05
C ASN A 75 -15.35 38.97 0.30
N ASN A 76 -15.64 39.42 1.53
CA ASN A 76 -15.12 40.66 2.06
C ASN A 76 -13.60 40.57 2.19
N TYR A 77 -12.91 41.15 1.20
CA TYR A 77 -11.61 41.78 1.28
C TYR A 77 -10.79 41.27 2.45
N ALA A 78 -9.99 40.23 2.22
CA ALA A 78 -8.98 39.75 3.13
C ALA A 78 -8.13 40.94 3.59
N LYS A 79 -8.53 41.58 4.70
CA LYS A 79 -7.82 42.67 5.37
C LYS A 79 -6.37 42.24 5.42
N GLY A 80 -5.52 42.96 4.67
CA GLY A 80 -4.22 42.49 4.19
C GLY A 80 -3.51 41.64 5.22
N ARG A 81 -3.64 40.31 5.09
CA ARG A 81 -2.99 39.38 6.01
C ARG A 81 -1.51 39.71 5.91
N LYS A 82 -0.91 40.15 7.03
CA LYS A 82 0.48 40.61 7.05
C LYS A 82 1.30 39.55 6.34
N LYS A 83 1.85 39.94 5.20
CA LYS A 83 2.60 39.07 4.31
C LYS A 83 3.69 38.39 5.13
N SER A 84 3.63 37.07 5.28
CA SER A 84 4.61 36.36 6.11
C SER A 84 6.02 36.59 5.54
N LYS A 85 6.99 36.83 6.42
CA LYS A 85 8.41 36.93 6.05
C LYS A 85 8.90 35.63 5.41
N GLU A 86 8.29 34.50 5.78
CA GLU A 86 8.67 33.16 5.31
C GLU A 86 8.50 32.92 3.81
N THR A 87 7.69 33.72 3.11
CA THR A 87 7.40 33.58 1.67
C THR A 87 7.82 34.83 0.87
N ALA A 88 8.73 35.63 1.45
CA ALA A 88 9.23 36.83 0.79
C ALA A 88 10.01 36.49 -0.49
N ASP A 89 10.81 35.42 -0.45
CA ASP A 89 11.55 34.85 -1.57
C ASP A 89 10.65 34.59 -2.78
N LEU A 90 9.56 33.86 -2.60
CA LEU A 90 8.68 33.43 -3.70
C LEU A 90 8.03 34.61 -4.45
N ARG A 91 7.79 35.73 -3.78
CA ARG A 91 7.15 36.91 -4.42
C ARG A 91 8.07 37.60 -5.42
N LEU A 92 9.39 37.39 -5.32
CA LEU A 92 10.34 37.91 -6.30
C LEU A 92 10.20 37.18 -7.63
N PHE A 93 9.91 35.88 -7.60
CA PHE A 93 9.95 35.01 -8.78
C PHE A 93 8.58 34.68 -9.39
N PHE A 94 7.50 34.86 -8.63
CA PHE A 94 6.17 34.45 -9.04
C PHE A 94 5.16 35.60 -9.01
N ASP A 95 4.42 35.76 -10.10
CA ASP A 95 3.24 36.63 -10.16
C ASP A 95 1.97 35.81 -10.07
N ARG A 96 0.93 36.35 -9.43
CA ARG A 96 -0.39 35.72 -9.39
C ARG A 96 -1.10 35.98 -10.71
N ASP A 97 -1.60 34.92 -11.33
CA ASP A 97 -2.36 35.01 -12.58
C ASP A 97 -3.47 33.95 -12.59
N ALA A 98 -4.41 34.04 -13.53
CA ALA A 98 -5.43 33.04 -13.77
C ALA A 98 -5.38 32.60 -15.24
N ILE A 99 -5.33 31.29 -15.47
CA ILE A 99 -5.30 30.72 -16.82
C ILE A 99 -6.55 29.85 -17.02
N LYS A 100 -7.18 29.97 -18.19
CA LYS A 100 -8.24 29.06 -18.64
C LYS A 100 -7.63 27.71 -19.04
N ILE A 101 -7.89 26.69 -18.25
CA ILE A 101 -7.55 25.29 -18.54
C ILE A 101 -8.88 24.58 -18.77
N GLU A 102 -9.11 24.08 -19.99
CA GLU A 102 -10.36 23.38 -20.37
C GLU A 102 -11.62 24.23 -20.15
N GLY A 103 -11.54 25.54 -20.44
CA GLY A 103 -12.65 26.47 -20.26
C GLY A 103 -12.86 26.95 -18.82
N VAL A 104 -12.20 26.33 -17.83
CA VAL A 104 -12.29 26.73 -16.42
C VAL A 104 -11.11 27.64 -16.05
N GLU A 105 -11.41 28.83 -15.52
CA GLU A 105 -10.38 29.73 -14.98
C GLU A 105 -9.84 29.18 -13.66
N LYS A 106 -8.57 28.77 -13.67
CA LYS A 106 -7.87 28.30 -12.48
C LYS A 106 -6.92 29.40 -11.99
N PRO A 107 -7.03 29.87 -10.73
CA PRO A 107 -6.07 30.79 -10.15
C PRO A 107 -4.77 30.07 -9.83
N GLY A 108 -3.64 30.72 -10.06
CA GLY A 108 -2.33 30.17 -9.73
C GLY A 108 -1.24 31.23 -9.75
N VAL A 109 -0.01 30.77 -9.97
CA VAL A 109 1.14 31.65 -10.07
C VAL A 109 1.98 31.32 -11.30
N ILE A 110 2.57 32.34 -11.93
CA ILE A 110 3.45 32.19 -13.10
C ILE A 110 4.88 32.50 -12.69
N CYS A 111 5.81 31.63 -13.06
CA CYS A 111 7.24 31.87 -12.86
C CYS A 111 7.77 32.90 -13.85
N LYS A 112 8.29 34.02 -13.35
CA LYS A 112 8.91 35.11 -14.14
C LYS A 112 10.15 34.65 -14.90
N LEU A 113 10.93 33.75 -14.30
CA LEU A 113 12.18 33.25 -14.90
C LEU A 113 11.89 32.35 -16.10
N CYS A 114 10.94 31.43 -15.98
CA CYS A 114 10.51 30.61 -17.13
C CYS A 114 9.99 31.48 -18.28
N LEU A 115 9.21 32.53 -17.97
CA LEU A 115 8.69 33.43 -18.99
C LEU A 115 9.83 34.23 -19.66
N ALA A 116 10.83 34.67 -18.90
CA ALA A 116 12.02 35.33 -19.42
C ALA A 116 12.90 34.41 -20.28
N ASP A 117 12.91 33.10 -19.98
CA ASP A 117 13.58 32.07 -20.78
C ASP A 117 12.79 31.66 -22.04
N GLY A 118 11.67 32.33 -22.32
CA GLY A 118 10.87 32.15 -23.53
C GLY A 118 9.82 31.02 -23.45
N HIS A 119 9.58 30.45 -22.25
CA HIS A 119 8.52 29.48 -22.10
C HIS A 119 7.13 30.13 -22.20
N LEU A 120 6.19 29.41 -22.80
CA LEU A 120 4.79 29.84 -22.88
C LEU A 120 4.18 29.97 -21.47
N LYS A 121 3.29 30.95 -21.28
CA LYS A 121 2.58 31.16 -20.00
C LYS A 121 1.95 29.89 -19.43
N LYS A 122 1.41 29.02 -20.29
CA LYS A 122 0.81 27.73 -19.91
C LYS A 122 1.82 26.78 -19.24
N ASN A 123 3.07 26.78 -19.70
CA ASN A 123 4.13 25.91 -19.19
C ASN A 123 4.82 26.49 -17.95
N SER A 124 4.63 27.78 -17.70
CA SER A 124 5.20 28.50 -16.54
C SER A 124 4.19 28.67 -15.40
N PHE A 125 2.99 28.07 -15.50
CA PHE A 125 1.90 28.21 -14.55
C PHE A 125 1.88 27.09 -13.51
N PHE A 126 1.72 27.46 -12.24
CA PHE A 126 1.75 26.55 -11.09
C PHE A 126 0.50 26.76 -10.23
N THR A 127 -0.14 25.65 -9.87
CA THR A 127 -1.25 25.60 -8.89
C THR A 127 -0.80 25.11 -7.51
N GLY A 128 0.45 24.68 -7.38
CA GLY A 128 0.99 24.09 -6.16
C GLY A 128 1.33 25.09 -5.05
N ASN A 129 1.55 24.56 -3.85
CA ASN A 129 1.93 25.33 -2.66
C ASN A 129 3.35 25.92 -2.76
N GLY A 130 3.74 26.76 -1.80
CA GLY A 130 5.06 27.40 -1.79
C GLY A 130 6.24 26.42 -1.80
N THR A 131 6.08 25.21 -1.28
CA THR A 131 7.11 24.15 -1.35
C THR A 131 7.34 23.68 -2.78
N SER A 132 6.27 23.48 -3.56
CA SER A 132 6.38 23.12 -4.98
C SER A 132 7.03 24.22 -5.81
N GLN A 133 6.74 25.49 -5.50
CA GLN A 133 7.34 26.65 -6.15
C GLN A 133 8.84 26.75 -5.88
N ARG A 134 9.28 26.55 -4.63
CA ARG A 134 10.71 26.49 -4.28
C ARG A 134 11.41 25.34 -4.99
N ARG A 135 10.81 24.15 -4.98
CA ARG A 135 11.35 22.96 -5.68
C ARG A 135 11.52 23.20 -7.18
N HIS A 136 10.62 23.97 -7.80
CA HIS A 136 10.77 24.38 -9.20
C HIS A 136 11.98 25.31 -9.37
N LEU A 137 12.13 26.35 -8.56
CA LEU A 137 13.28 27.26 -8.61
C LEU A 137 14.61 26.51 -8.39
N GLU A 138 14.65 25.58 -7.44
CA GLU A 138 15.82 24.74 -7.17
C GLU A 138 16.24 23.88 -8.38
N ARG A 139 15.28 23.38 -9.16
CA ARG A 139 15.56 22.47 -10.29
C ARG A 139 15.79 23.18 -11.61
N ALA A 140 14.97 24.19 -11.92
CA ALA A 140 14.98 24.85 -13.21
C ALA A 140 15.86 26.10 -13.23
N HIS A 141 16.02 26.79 -12.08
CA HIS A 141 16.67 28.09 -12.00
C HIS A 141 17.59 28.25 -10.76
N PRO A 142 18.43 27.27 -10.39
CA PRO A 142 19.18 27.32 -9.14
C PRO A 142 20.08 28.56 -9.03
N GLU A 143 20.84 28.86 -10.08
CA GLU A 143 21.79 29.98 -10.11
C GLU A 143 21.10 31.34 -10.01
N LYS A 144 20.06 31.56 -10.83
CA LYS A 144 19.27 32.81 -10.84
C LYS A 144 18.56 33.01 -9.50
N TYR A 145 18.05 31.94 -8.89
CA TYR A 145 17.37 31.99 -7.60
C TYR A 145 18.30 32.46 -6.48
N VAL A 146 19.51 31.88 -6.36
CA VAL A 146 20.51 32.30 -5.36
C VAL A 146 20.91 33.75 -5.56
N LYS A 147 21.20 34.15 -6.81
CA LYS A 147 21.66 35.50 -7.13
C LYS A 147 20.64 36.58 -6.75
N ILE A 148 19.38 36.42 -7.18
CA ILE A 148 18.31 37.38 -6.91
C ILE A 148 17.98 37.43 -5.40
N CYS A 149 18.00 36.27 -4.71
CA CYS A 149 17.83 36.26 -3.26
C CYS A 149 18.94 37.05 -2.53
N ALA A 150 20.20 36.91 -2.97
CA ALA A 150 21.32 37.66 -2.41
C ALA A 150 21.17 39.19 -2.63
N GLU A 151 20.79 39.62 -3.84
CA GLU A 151 20.55 41.04 -4.18
C GLU A 151 19.47 41.68 -3.29
N HIS A 152 18.47 40.90 -2.87
CA HIS A 152 17.38 41.36 -2.01
C HIS A 152 17.61 41.12 -0.50
N ASN A 153 18.80 40.66 -0.09
CA ASN A 153 19.12 40.29 1.30
C ASN A 153 18.13 39.26 1.89
N ILE A 154 17.69 38.29 1.09
CA ILE A 154 16.83 37.19 1.52
C ILE A 154 17.65 35.90 1.53
N GLU A 155 17.66 35.19 2.65
CA GLU A 155 18.34 33.89 2.75
C GLU A 155 17.62 32.85 1.87
N PRO A 156 18.29 32.29 0.84
CA PRO A 156 17.66 31.34 -0.06
C PRO A 156 17.38 30.04 0.70
N LYS A 157 16.12 29.61 0.73
CA LYS A 157 15.70 28.33 1.34
C LYS A 157 15.98 27.13 0.44
N ILE A 158 17.16 27.07 -0.16
CA ILE A 158 17.58 25.92 -0.95
C ILE A 158 17.96 24.83 0.04
N LYS A 159 17.33 23.66 -0.07
CA LYS A 159 17.90 22.48 0.56
C LYS A 159 19.23 22.24 -0.14
N LYS A 160 20.35 22.60 0.49
CA LYS A 160 21.70 22.26 0.01
C LYS A 160 21.66 20.76 -0.29
N VAL A 161 21.62 20.38 -1.56
CA VAL A 161 21.87 19.00 -1.95
C VAL A 161 23.29 18.76 -1.46
N PRO A 162 23.52 17.85 -0.50
CA PRO A 162 24.87 17.61 -0.02
C PRO A 162 25.74 17.29 -1.22
N GLU A 163 26.69 18.15 -1.54
CA GLU A 163 27.75 17.89 -2.51
C GLU A 163 28.70 16.88 -1.86
N ALA A 164 28.24 15.64 -1.73
CA ALA A 164 29.00 14.55 -1.15
C ALA A 164 28.77 13.27 -1.95
N PRO A 165 29.85 12.64 -2.46
CA PRO A 165 29.77 11.42 -3.23
C PRO A 165 29.43 10.25 -2.29
N GLY A 166 28.24 9.67 -2.45
CA GLY A 166 28.05 8.26 -2.15
C GLY A 166 27.15 7.84 -0.98
N VAL A 167 26.28 8.68 -0.41
CA VAL A 167 25.37 8.20 0.66
C VAL A 167 23.98 8.84 0.60
N ASP A 168 23.00 8.00 0.27
CA ASP A 168 21.59 8.00 0.70
C ASP A 168 20.80 9.29 0.58
N GLY A 169 20.75 9.82 -0.65
CA GLY A 169 19.63 10.67 -1.05
C GLY A 169 18.32 9.91 -0.86
N GLN A 170 17.34 10.56 -0.22
CA GLN A 170 15.97 10.07 -0.09
C GLN A 170 15.52 9.52 -1.45
N GLN A 171 15.48 8.19 -1.52
CA GLN A 171 15.24 7.42 -2.72
C GLN A 171 13.97 7.95 -3.38
N SER A 172 14.10 8.47 -4.61
CA SER A 172 12.92 8.75 -5.43
C SER A 172 12.07 7.48 -5.49
N ILE A 173 10.77 7.60 -5.79
CA ILE A 173 9.88 6.43 -5.91
C ILE A 173 10.40 5.37 -6.92
N THR A 174 11.35 5.74 -7.79
CA THR A 174 12.07 4.83 -8.69
C THR A 174 13.14 3.96 -8.02
N ALA A 175 13.49 4.26 -6.77
CA ALA A 175 14.41 3.50 -5.94
C ALA A 175 13.67 2.58 -4.95
N PHE A 176 12.36 2.38 -5.13
CA PHE A 176 11.83 1.02 -5.03
C PHE A 176 12.48 0.20 -6.14
N THR A 177 13.76 -0.15 -5.95
CA THR A 177 14.35 -1.26 -6.68
C THR A 177 13.45 -2.43 -6.33
N VAL A 178 12.59 -2.81 -7.28
CA VAL A 178 11.92 -4.11 -7.26
C VAL A 178 13.06 -5.07 -7.01
N VAL A 179 13.12 -5.60 -5.78
CA VAL A 179 14.15 -6.55 -5.39
C VAL A 179 13.96 -7.69 -6.37
N GLN A 180 14.87 -7.77 -7.35
CA GLN A 180 14.83 -8.84 -8.34
C GLN A 180 14.85 -10.13 -7.49
N PRO A 181 13.81 -10.97 -7.58
CA PRO A 181 13.76 -12.17 -6.77
C PRO A 181 15.04 -12.94 -7.07
N GLY A 182 15.70 -13.43 -6.01
CA GLY A 182 16.88 -14.26 -6.15
C GLY A 182 16.59 -15.49 -7.03
N PRO A 183 17.63 -16.25 -7.42
CA PRO A 183 17.44 -17.48 -8.17
C PRO A 183 16.40 -18.37 -7.46
N MET A 184 15.38 -18.81 -8.20
CA MET A 184 14.25 -19.54 -7.64
C MET A 184 14.75 -20.85 -7.00
N PRO A 185 14.39 -21.14 -5.74
CA PRO A 185 14.82 -22.37 -5.09
C PRO A 185 14.24 -23.59 -5.81
N SER A 186 14.91 -24.74 -5.65
CA SER A 186 14.38 -26.01 -6.14
C SER A 186 13.02 -26.29 -5.49
N PHE A 187 12.09 -26.83 -6.28
CA PHE A 187 10.75 -27.12 -5.81
C PHE A 187 10.76 -28.07 -4.60
N SER A 188 10.04 -27.70 -3.54
CA SER A 188 9.72 -28.52 -2.38
C SER A 188 8.27 -28.26 -1.95
N LEU A 189 7.64 -29.23 -1.26
CA LEU A 189 6.28 -29.05 -0.74
C LEU A 189 6.21 -27.97 0.35
N GLU A 190 7.24 -27.92 1.19
CA GLU A 190 7.40 -26.87 2.19
C GLU A 190 7.52 -25.50 1.53
N GLY A 191 8.36 -25.36 0.51
CA GLY A 191 8.49 -24.13 -0.26
C GLY A 191 7.19 -23.73 -0.96
N LEU A 192 6.42 -24.69 -1.50
CA LEU A 192 5.10 -24.42 -2.06
C LEU A 192 4.15 -23.81 -1.01
N LEU A 193 4.11 -24.38 0.19
CA LEU A 193 3.32 -23.84 1.30
C LEU A 193 3.77 -22.42 1.67
N GLU A 194 5.09 -22.17 1.75
CA GLU A 194 5.63 -20.85 2.07
C GLU A 194 5.24 -19.79 1.02
N TYR A 195 5.38 -20.10 -0.27
CA TYR A 195 5.03 -19.17 -1.34
C TYR A 195 3.51 -18.92 -1.44
N ILE A 196 2.69 -19.94 -1.19
CA ILE A 196 1.24 -19.75 -1.09
C ILE A 196 0.90 -18.83 0.08
N MET A 197 1.55 -19.01 1.23
CA MET A 197 1.34 -18.14 2.39
C MET A 197 1.76 -16.69 2.10
N GLU A 198 2.94 -16.48 1.51
CA GLU A 198 3.43 -15.16 1.09
C GLU A 198 2.43 -14.46 0.17
N LEU A 199 1.95 -15.17 -0.86
CA LEU A 199 0.95 -14.63 -1.79
C LEU A 199 -0.32 -14.13 -1.08
N PHE A 200 -0.84 -14.87 -0.11
CA PHE A 200 -2.08 -14.51 0.59
C PHE A 200 -1.88 -13.35 1.56
N VAL A 201 -0.73 -13.30 2.23
CA VAL A 201 -0.39 -12.22 3.17
C VAL A 201 -0.14 -10.91 2.41
N ASP A 202 0.64 -10.95 1.34
CA ASP A 202 1.02 -9.76 0.59
C ASP A 202 -0.14 -9.17 -0.21
N SER A 203 -1.01 -10.03 -0.76
CA SER A 203 -2.12 -9.60 -1.61
C SER A 203 -3.46 -9.49 -0.87
N ASP A 204 -3.48 -9.65 0.46
CA ASP A 204 -4.69 -9.66 1.31
C ASP A 204 -5.83 -10.52 0.73
N GLN A 205 -5.48 -11.73 0.28
CA GLN A 205 -6.44 -12.61 -0.39
C GLN A 205 -7.26 -13.41 0.61
N ALA A 206 -8.53 -13.65 0.28
CA ALA A 206 -9.39 -14.48 1.09
C ALA A 206 -8.89 -15.93 1.11
N MET A 207 -8.68 -16.50 2.31
CA MET A 207 -8.19 -17.88 2.52
C MET A 207 -9.01 -18.96 1.80
N LEU A 208 -10.27 -18.67 1.43
CA LEU A 208 -11.13 -19.57 0.66
C LEU A 208 -10.60 -19.81 -0.78
N LEU A 209 -9.75 -18.92 -1.31
CA LEU A 209 -9.20 -19.02 -2.65
C LEU A 209 -8.41 -20.33 -2.87
N ILE A 210 -7.72 -20.84 -1.84
CA ILE A 210 -6.91 -22.07 -1.94
C ILE A 210 -7.75 -23.32 -2.20
N ASP A 211 -9.00 -23.31 -1.75
CA ASP A 211 -9.95 -24.41 -1.94
C ASP A 211 -10.75 -24.25 -3.23
N ARG A 212 -10.58 -23.15 -3.98
CA ARG A 212 -11.28 -22.95 -5.26
C ARG A 212 -10.70 -23.88 -6.32
N PRO A 213 -11.53 -24.64 -7.05
CA PRO A 213 -11.05 -25.55 -8.09
C PRO A 213 -10.24 -24.86 -9.20
N SER A 214 -10.56 -23.60 -9.53
CA SER A 214 -9.80 -22.83 -10.53
C SER A 214 -8.35 -22.59 -10.10
N PHE A 215 -8.13 -22.25 -8.82
CA PHE A 215 -6.80 -22.06 -8.26
C PHE A 215 -6.03 -23.39 -8.22
N ARG A 216 -6.66 -24.47 -7.75
CA ARG A 216 -6.02 -25.81 -7.72
C ARG A 216 -5.62 -26.29 -9.12
N ARG A 217 -6.50 -26.11 -10.13
CA ARG A 217 -6.18 -26.42 -11.53
C ARG A 217 -4.98 -25.64 -12.05
N LEU A 218 -4.85 -24.36 -11.69
CA LEU A 218 -3.67 -23.57 -12.06
C LEU A 218 -2.38 -24.17 -11.48
N ILE A 219 -2.39 -24.55 -10.20
CA ILE A 219 -1.21 -25.17 -9.58
C ILE A 219 -0.88 -26.52 -10.24
N PHE A 220 -1.87 -27.36 -10.52
CA PHE A 220 -1.64 -28.62 -11.24
C PHE A 220 -1.16 -28.42 -12.68
N TYR A 221 -1.63 -27.38 -13.36
CA TYR A 221 -1.13 -27.03 -14.70
C TYR A 221 0.38 -26.70 -14.65
N LEU A 222 0.81 -25.95 -13.65
CA LEU A 222 2.22 -25.62 -13.45
C LEU A 222 3.07 -26.82 -13.00
N ARG A 223 2.47 -27.77 -12.25
CA ARG A 223 3.15 -28.97 -11.74
C ARG A 223 2.22 -30.20 -11.78
N PRO A 224 2.12 -30.90 -12.94
CA PRO A 224 1.19 -32.02 -13.12
C PRO A 224 1.47 -33.27 -12.25
N LYS A 225 2.65 -33.34 -11.63
CA LYS A 225 3.05 -34.45 -10.74
C LYS A 225 2.50 -34.32 -9.32
N LEU A 226 1.94 -33.16 -8.96
CA LEU A 226 1.33 -32.96 -7.65
C LEU A 226 0.01 -33.72 -7.54
N THR A 227 -0.30 -34.15 -6.34
CA THR A 227 -1.59 -34.73 -5.97
C THR A 227 -2.39 -33.77 -5.10
N GLU A 228 -3.70 -34.00 -4.97
CA GLU A 228 -4.57 -33.16 -4.12
C GLU A 228 -4.14 -33.14 -2.66
N ARG A 229 -3.45 -34.18 -2.20
CA ARG A 229 -2.92 -34.28 -0.82
C ARG A 229 -1.72 -33.37 -0.58
N ASP A 230 -1.02 -32.99 -1.65
CA ASP A 230 0.17 -32.13 -1.59
C ASP A 230 -0.20 -30.65 -1.49
N LEU A 231 -1.43 -30.27 -1.87
CA LEU A 231 -1.91 -28.90 -1.76
C LEU A 231 -2.39 -28.61 -0.33
N PRO A 232 -2.00 -27.47 0.27
CA PRO A 232 -2.51 -27.13 1.58
C PRO A 232 -4.00 -26.85 1.52
N HIS A 233 -4.75 -27.38 2.49
CA HIS A 233 -6.12 -26.97 2.72
C HIS A 233 -6.15 -25.64 3.50
N ARG A 234 -7.27 -24.90 3.44
CA ARG A 234 -7.45 -23.65 4.20
C ARG A 234 -7.07 -23.76 5.67
N MET A 235 -7.42 -24.86 6.33
CA MET A 235 -7.09 -25.10 7.74
C MET A 235 -5.58 -25.22 7.96
N THR A 236 -4.89 -25.93 7.06
CA THR A 236 -3.43 -26.08 7.09
C THR A 236 -2.75 -24.73 6.89
N LEU A 237 -3.20 -23.95 5.91
CA LEU A 237 -2.67 -22.60 5.66
C LEU A 237 -2.90 -21.67 6.86
N THR A 238 -4.11 -21.68 7.44
CA THR A 238 -4.44 -20.87 8.62
C THR A 238 -3.57 -21.24 9.82
N LYS A 239 -3.31 -22.53 10.02
CA LYS A 239 -2.41 -23.01 11.08
C LYS A 239 -0.98 -22.51 10.84
N ALA A 240 -0.46 -22.67 9.62
CA ALA A 240 0.89 -22.22 9.26
C ALA A 240 1.07 -20.70 9.44
N ILE A 241 0.08 -19.90 9.04
CA ILE A 241 0.09 -18.45 9.24
C ILE A 241 0.15 -18.09 10.72
N LYS A 242 -0.67 -18.74 11.55
CA LYS A 242 -0.65 -18.52 13.01
C LYS A 242 0.71 -18.86 13.63
N GLU A 243 1.26 -20.02 13.29
CA GLU A 243 2.57 -20.45 13.79
C GLU A 243 3.69 -19.47 13.38
N LYS A 244 3.71 -19.02 12.12
CA LYS A 244 4.67 -17.98 11.68
C LYS A 244 4.42 -16.66 12.41
N HIS A 245 3.17 -16.24 12.57
CA HIS A 245 2.83 -14.99 13.25
C HIS A 245 3.29 -14.99 14.71
N GLU A 246 3.05 -16.08 15.45
CA GLU A 246 3.52 -16.26 16.82
C GLU A 246 5.05 -16.15 16.90
N SER A 247 5.77 -16.82 15.98
CA SER A 247 7.24 -16.74 15.94
C SER A 247 7.78 -15.33 15.63
N LEU A 248 7.04 -14.54 14.83
CA LEU A 248 7.41 -13.16 14.52
C LEU A 248 7.15 -12.24 15.71
N ILE A 249 6.01 -12.40 16.40
CA ILE A 249 5.71 -11.67 17.63
C ILE A 249 6.82 -11.87 18.66
N GLU A 250 7.29 -13.10 18.86
CA GLU A 250 8.37 -13.37 19.83
C GLU A 250 9.66 -12.59 19.47
N ARG A 251 10.05 -12.58 18.18
CA ARG A 251 11.22 -11.82 17.71
C ARG A 251 11.03 -10.31 17.88
N ASP A 252 9.85 -9.80 17.56
CA ASP A 252 9.53 -8.39 17.69
C ASP A 252 9.55 -7.96 19.16
N ILE A 253 9.01 -8.78 20.06
CA ILE A 253 9.08 -8.54 21.51
C ILE A 253 10.54 -8.46 21.97
N ASP A 254 11.39 -9.38 21.53
CA ASP A 254 12.81 -9.37 21.90
C ASP A 254 13.55 -8.16 21.33
N MET A 255 13.21 -7.72 20.11
CA MET A 255 13.72 -6.48 19.54
C MET A 255 13.28 -5.25 20.35
N ILE A 256 11.99 -5.19 20.73
CA ILE A 256 11.41 -4.09 21.48
C ILE A 256 12.01 -3.97 22.89
N LYS A 257 12.31 -5.09 23.56
CA LYS A 257 12.97 -5.09 24.89
C LYS A 257 14.32 -4.36 24.90
N GLY A 258 15.02 -4.30 23.76
CA GLY A 258 16.31 -3.61 23.64
C GLY A 258 16.21 -2.08 23.48
N ILE A 259 15.01 -1.55 23.23
CA ILE A 259 14.81 -0.12 22.95
C ILE A 259 14.72 0.65 24.27
N ILE A 260 15.78 1.39 24.61
CA ILE A 260 15.94 2.05 25.93
C ILE A 260 15.04 3.29 26.07
N SER A 261 14.68 3.98 24.98
CA SER A 261 13.73 5.12 25.04
C SER A 261 13.12 5.45 23.67
N LEU A 262 11.96 6.13 23.70
CA LEU A 262 11.12 6.58 22.57
C LEU A 262 10.30 5.49 21.86
N ILE A 263 9.40 4.84 22.59
CA ILE A 263 8.28 4.10 22.01
C ILE A 263 7.07 5.05 21.88
N SER A 264 6.66 5.37 20.65
CA SER A 264 5.39 6.05 20.39
C SER A 264 4.34 5.01 20.00
N MET A 265 3.23 4.96 20.73
CA MET A 265 2.10 4.08 20.44
C MET A 265 0.92 4.92 19.95
N THR A 266 0.43 4.62 18.75
CA THR A 266 -0.76 5.23 18.18
C THR A 266 -1.93 4.26 18.29
N PHE A 267 -3.02 4.69 18.90
CA PHE A 267 -4.27 3.94 18.92
C PHE A 267 -5.22 4.53 17.90
N ASP A 268 -5.69 3.70 16.97
CA ASP A 268 -6.81 4.03 16.10
C ASP A 268 -8.06 3.31 16.60
N GLY A 269 -9.13 4.07 16.79
CA GLY A 269 -10.38 3.58 17.36
C GLY A 269 -11.56 4.08 16.53
N TRP A 270 -12.22 3.17 15.82
CA TRP A 270 -13.43 3.47 15.06
C TRP A 270 -14.63 2.64 15.56
N SER A 271 -15.83 3.20 15.46
CA SER A 271 -17.08 2.48 15.74
C SER A 271 -17.71 2.01 14.42
N LYS A 272 -18.06 0.72 14.32
CA LYS A 272 -18.73 0.17 13.14
C LYS A 272 -20.25 0.21 13.34
N LYS A 273 -20.90 1.31 12.95
CA LYS A 273 -22.38 1.50 13.02
C LYS A 273 -23.21 0.64 12.05
N ARG A 274 -22.63 -0.36 11.38
CA ARG A 274 -23.37 -1.27 10.48
C ARG A 274 -23.31 -2.71 10.98
N ARG A 275 -24.20 -3.05 11.93
CA ARG A 275 -24.75 -4.40 12.03
C ARG A 275 -26.19 -4.28 11.54
N LYS A 276 -26.49 -4.80 10.34
CA LYS A 276 -27.88 -5.14 10.01
C LYS A 276 -28.32 -6.16 11.07
N ALA A 277 -29.48 -5.94 11.69
CA ALA A 277 -30.10 -6.99 12.48
C ALA A 277 -30.35 -8.20 11.55
N PHE A 278 -29.95 -9.39 11.99
CA PHE A 278 -30.34 -10.64 11.36
C PHE A 278 -31.81 -10.93 11.68
#